data_AF-A0A534RRZ0-F1
#
_entry.id   AF-A0A534RRZ0-F1
#
_cell.length_a   1.000
_cell.length_b   1.000
_cell.length_c   1.000
_cell.angle_alpha   90.00
_cell.angle_beta   90.00
_cell.angle_gamma   90.00
#
_symmetry.space_group_name_H-M   'P 1'
#
loop_
_entity.id
_entity.type
_entity.pdbx_description
1 polymer ?
#
loop_
_entity_poly.entity_id
_entity_poly.type
_entity_poly.pdbx_seq_one_letter_code
_entity_poly.pdbx_strand_id
1 'polypeptide(L)'
;MYQVEPIGVVMPRDADDVQAAVEVARRHEVALLPRGGGTSLTGQTVNRALVLDFSRHMNRVLEVDAEAPWARVEPGLVQDELNHHVRPLGLLFGPDTSTSNRATLGGMLGNNSGGSHSIAYGLTVDHVVEVTALLVDGTRVVFGDVTPEELARRGRLPGLEGQIYREVGRIRDAYADEVRARYPHHWRRVAGYNLNELVGVGVKPGSLAGGGGDGSDGGGVSSDPPGSARGLNMARLIVGSEGTLVTIVETKVRLVRRPRTTALDVIHFRDLQEALESSQSILETGPYAVELTDKLILDLARGNIEQAQRMGFVQGDPAAILIVEYAGDSDAEVRAKVAELEARRARERFGYAATLAFDPAEQQSIWKLRKAGLGLLLGMKGDKKPIAFVEDTAVHPKHLAEF
;
A
#
# COMPACT_ATOMS: atom_id res chain seq x y z
N MET A 1 -6.38 14.94 -14.40
CA MET A 1 -7.05 14.19 -15.48
C MET A 1 -8.56 14.24 -15.32
N TYR A 2 -9.09 13.96 -14.13
CA TYR A 2 -10.52 14.02 -13.85
C TYR A 2 -10.93 15.34 -13.19
N GLN A 3 -12.08 15.89 -13.60
CA GLN A 3 -12.70 17.06 -12.98
C GLN A 3 -14.21 16.85 -12.98
N VAL A 4 -14.81 16.94 -11.79
CA VAL A 4 -16.26 16.91 -11.60
C VAL A 4 -16.60 17.95 -10.55
N GLU A 5 -17.59 18.78 -10.82
CA GLU A 5 -18.08 19.78 -9.86
C GLU A 5 -18.90 19.09 -8.75
N PRO A 6 -18.53 19.23 -7.46
CA PRO A 6 -19.29 18.65 -6.36
C PRO A 6 -20.58 19.43 -6.11
N ILE A 7 -21.55 18.79 -5.44
CA ILE A 7 -22.79 19.47 -4.99
C ILE A 7 -22.46 20.43 -3.83
N GLY A 8 -21.50 20.06 -3.01
CA GLY A 8 -20.99 20.85 -1.90
C GLY A 8 -19.80 20.14 -1.25
N VAL A 9 -19.08 20.87 -0.40
CA VAL A 9 -17.94 20.34 0.36
C VAL A 9 -18.17 20.62 1.84
N VAL A 10 -18.07 19.59 2.66
CA VAL A 10 -18.08 19.66 4.13
C VAL A 10 -16.70 19.28 4.62
N MET A 11 -16.15 20.07 5.54
CA MET A 11 -14.89 19.79 6.22
C MET A 11 -15.22 19.46 7.67
N PRO A 12 -15.57 18.18 7.97
CA PRO A 12 -16.05 17.80 9.30
C PRO A 12 -14.95 18.00 10.35
N ARG A 13 -15.31 18.47 11.54
CA ARG A 13 -14.38 18.66 12.66
C ARG A 13 -14.25 17.43 13.55
N ASP A 14 -15.28 16.61 13.57
CA ASP A 14 -15.39 15.40 14.38
C ASP A 14 -16.44 14.44 13.78
N ALA A 15 -16.68 13.32 14.46
CA ALA A 15 -17.62 12.30 14.02
C ALA A 15 -19.08 12.77 13.99
N ASP A 16 -19.46 13.79 14.79
CA ASP A 16 -20.82 14.29 14.83
C ASP A 16 -21.13 15.12 13.57
N ASP A 17 -20.16 15.91 13.08
CA ASP A 17 -20.27 16.57 11.78
C ASP A 17 -20.42 15.56 10.62
N VAL A 18 -19.71 14.42 10.69
CA VAL A 18 -19.84 13.34 9.70
C VAL A 18 -21.23 12.71 9.78
N GLN A 19 -21.74 12.44 10.98
CA GLN A 19 -23.09 11.93 11.21
C GLN A 19 -24.13 12.86 10.60
N ALA A 20 -24.05 14.16 10.90
CA ALA A 20 -24.96 15.16 10.36
C ALA A 20 -24.93 15.20 8.83
N ALA A 21 -23.74 15.10 8.22
CA ALA A 21 -23.61 15.06 6.77
C ALA A 21 -24.22 13.79 6.15
N VAL A 22 -24.05 12.62 6.79
CA VAL A 22 -24.69 11.36 6.37
C VAL A 22 -26.21 11.48 6.40
N GLU A 23 -26.77 12.01 7.49
CA GLU A 23 -28.21 12.19 7.66
C GLU A 23 -28.80 13.19 6.65
N VAL A 24 -28.11 14.30 6.39
CA VAL A 24 -28.52 15.30 5.39
C VAL A 24 -28.47 14.71 3.99
N ALA A 25 -27.38 14.04 3.62
CA ALA A 25 -27.25 13.41 2.32
C ALA A 25 -28.32 12.33 2.10
N ARG A 26 -28.62 11.52 3.12
CA ARG A 26 -29.71 10.55 3.10
C ARG A 26 -31.08 11.23 2.93
N ARG A 27 -31.37 12.28 3.70
CA ARG A 27 -32.64 13.02 3.63
C ARG A 27 -32.89 13.62 2.24
N HIS A 28 -31.84 14.08 1.59
CA HIS A 28 -31.91 14.73 0.29
C HIS A 28 -31.57 13.80 -0.89
N GLU A 29 -31.34 12.51 -0.63
CA GLU A 29 -30.96 11.50 -1.64
C GLU A 29 -29.74 11.91 -2.48
N VAL A 30 -28.75 12.51 -1.81
CA VAL A 30 -27.50 12.97 -2.41
C VAL A 30 -26.38 11.96 -2.15
N ALA A 31 -25.58 11.68 -3.18
CA ALA A 31 -24.38 10.85 -3.02
C ALA A 31 -23.38 11.50 -2.06
N LEU A 32 -22.71 10.68 -1.26
CA LEU A 32 -21.60 11.08 -0.40
C LEU A 32 -20.28 10.64 -1.02
N LEU A 33 -19.25 11.47 -0.86
CA LEU A 33 -17.89 11.12 -1.25
C LEU A 33 -16.90 11.47 -0.12
N PRO A 34 -16.46 10.47 0.66
CA PRO A 34 -15.33 10.65 1.57
C PRO A 34 -14.05 10.98 0.80
N ARG A 35 -13.34 12.01 1.20
CA ARG A 35 -12.13 12.51 0.54
C ARG A 35 -11.03 12.81 1.55
N GLY A 36 -9.85 12.24 1.28
CA GLY A 36 -8.58 12.58 1.95
C GLY A 36 -7.76 13.59 1.14
N GLY A 37 -6.46 13.32 1.00
CA GLY A 37 -5.52 14.20 0.28
C GLY A 37 -5.74 14.34 -1.24
N GLY A 38 -6.71 13.63 -1.83
CA GLY A 38 -7.03 13.75 -3.25
C GLY A 38 -5.92 13.29 -4.21
N THR A 39 -5.03 12.41 -3.75
CA THR A 39 -3.81 11.99 -4.47
C THR A 39 -4.00 10.83 -5.43
N SER A 40 -5.20 10.26 -5.51
CA SER A 40 -5.42 9.06 -6.32
C SER A 40 -5.40 9.34 -7.82
N LEU A 41 -5.03 8.32 -8.59
CA LEU A 41 -4.79 8.38 -10.03
C LEU A 41 -6.01 7.97 -10.87
N THR A 42 -7.02 7.32 -10.30
CA THR A 42 -8.14 6.68 -11.03
C THR A 42 -9.48 7.42 -10.92
N GLY A 43 -9.48 8.64 -10.40
CA GLY A 43 -10.65 9.54 -10.42
C GLY A 43 -11.67 9.35 -9.30
N GLN A 44 -11.47 8.38 -8.41
CA GLN A 44 -12.36 8.10 -7.28
C GLN A 44 -12.44 9.23 -6.23
N THR A 45 -11.59 10.25 -6.34
CA THR A 45 -11.61 11.39 -5.41
C THR A 45 -12.50 12.55 -5.86
N VAL A 46 -13.11 12.46 -7.05
CA VAL A 46 -14.00 13.48 -7.61
C VAL A 46 -15.34 12.87 -8.03
N ASN A 47 -16.44 13.52 -7.65
CA ASN A 47 -17.77 13.12 -8.09
C ASN A 47 -18.77 14.27 -7.88
N ARG A 48 -19.94 14.21 -8.53
CA ARG A 48 -21.07 15.11 -8.28
C ARG A 48 -21.80 14.64 -7.01
N ALA A 49 -21.17 14.86 -5.87
CA ALA A 49 -21.58 14.38 -4.55
C ALA A 49 -21.43 15.50 -3.50
N LEU A 50 -21.97 15.28 -2.30
CA LEU A 50 -21.53 16.00 -1.10
C LEU A 50 -20.16 15.40 -0.69
N VAL A 51 -19.10 16.18 -0.89
CA VAL A 51 -17.74 15.74 -0.59
C VAL A 51 -17.44 16.00 0.89
N LEU A 52 -16.96 14.98 1.60
CA LEU A 52 -16.47 15.08 2.97
C LEU A 52 -14.95 15.14 2.96
N ASP A 53 -14.37 16.33 3.12
CA ASP A 53 -12.91 16.52 3.14
C ASP A 53 -12.37 16.43 4.57
N PHE A 54 -11.78 15.29 4.89
CA PHE A 54 -11.23 15.00 6.22
C PHE A 54 -9.87 15.65 6.48
N SER A 55 -9.18 16.12 5.43
CA SER A 55 -7.76 16.51 5.51
C SER A 55 -7.50 17.73 6.41
N ARG A 56 -8.53 18.57 6.61
CA ARG A 56 -8.40 19.84 7.32
C ARG A 56 -8.46 19.71 8.85
N HIS A 57 -9.36 18.89 9.38
CA HIS A 57 -9.72 18.91 10.79
C HIS A 57 -9.67 17.55 11.49
N MET A 58 -10.01 16.46 10.80
CA MET A 58 -9.97 15.09 11.36
C MET A 58 -8.65 14.41 10.99
N ASN A 59 -7.54 14.95 11.49
CA ASN A 59 -6.18 14.55 11.12
C ASN A 59 -5.25 14.26 12.31
N ARG A 60 -5.79 13.79 13.42
CA ARG A 60 -5.04 13.52 14.65
C ARG A 60 -4.61 12.05 14.78
N VAL A 61 -3.48 11.86 15.47
CA VAL A 61 -3.17 10.61 16.17
C VAL A 61 -3.92 10.65 17.50
N LEU A 62 -4.74 9.64 17.75
CA LEU A 62 -5.62 9.58 18.91
C LEU A 62 -5.00 8.74 20.03
N GLU A 63 -4.31 7.67 19.68
CA GLU A 63 -3.68 6.75 20.63
C GLU A 63 -2.53 5.99 19.97
N VAL A 64 -1.49 5.67 20.73
CA VAL A 64 -0.36 4.83 20.31
C VAL A 64 -0.01 3.86 21.42
N ASP A 65 0.14 2.59 21.06
CA ASP A 65 0.67 1.54 21.92
C ASP A 65 1.98 1.04 21.31
N ALA A 66 3.07 1.14 22.08
CA ALA A 66 4.40 0.72 21.64
C ALA A 66 4.72 -0.74 22.01
N GLU A 67 4.04 -1.28 23.02
CA GLU A 67 4.23 -2.66 23.50
C GLU A 67 3.49 -3.64 22.60
N ALA A 68 2.23 -3.32 22.27
CA ALA A 68 1.52 -3.89 21.15
C ALA A 68 1.53 -2.84 20.02
N PRO A 69 2.46 -2.89 19.05
CA PRO A 69 2.74 -1.78 18.13
C PRO A 69 1.53 -1.46 17.23
N TRP A 70 0.70 -0.51 17.65
CA TRP A 70 -0.45 0.00 16.90
C TRP A 70 -0.71 1.48 17.20
N ALA A 71 -1.39 2.15 16.28
CA ALA A 71 -1.88 3.51 16.44
C ALA A 71 -3.36 3.61 16.08
N ARG A 72 -4.12 4.42 16.83
CA ARG A 72 -5.48 4.83 16.48
C ARG A 72 -5.44 6.25 15.93
N VAL A 73 -6.04 6.46 14.77
CA VAL A 73 -5.88 7.69 13.98
C VAL A 73 -7.18 8.10 13.31
N GLU A 74 -7.32 9.40 13.05
CA GLU A 74 -8.38 9.98 12.23
C GLU A 74 -8.06 9.83 10.72
N PRO A 75 -9.07 9.72 9.84
CA PRO A 75 -8.89 9.40 8.42
C PRO A 75 -8.15 10.49 7.60
N GLY A 76 -8.14 11.72 8.07
CA GLY A 76 -7.45 12.85 7.44
C GLY A 76 -5.97 12.96 7.79
N LEU A 77 -5.46 12.14 8.71
CA LEU A 77 -4.04 12.16 9.11
C LEU A 77 -3.17 11.80 7.90
N VAL A 78 -2.13 12.58 7.64
CA VAL A 78 -1.16 12.31 6.56
C VAL A 78 -0.19 11.22 6.99
N GLN A 79 0.18 10.33 6.05
CA GLN A 79 1.06 9.18 6.31
C GLN A 79 2.39 9.59 6.97
N ASP A 80 3.06 10.61 6.43
CA ASP A 80 4.33 11.09 6.99
C ASP A 80 4.17 11.70 8.40
N GLU A 81 3.01 12.27 8.73
CA GLU A 81 2.74 12.81 10.08
C GLU A 81 2.61 11.69 11.12
N LEU A 82 1.93 10.59 10.77
CA LEU A 82 1.92 9.39 11.62
C LEU A 82 3.34 8.86 11.82
N ASN A 83 4.10 8.69 10.74
CA ASN A 83 5.46 8.20 10.80
C ASN A 83 6.39 9.13 11.59
N HIS A 84 6.22 10.44 11.47
CA HIS A 84 6.95 11.42 12.28
C HIS A 84 6.63 11.24 13.78
N HIS A 85 5.35 11.09 14.12
CA HIS A 85 4.88 10.92 15.49
C HIS A 85 5.46 9.67 16.17
N VAL A 86 5.50 8.54 15.47
CA VAL A 86 5.96 7.25 16.04
C VAL A 86 7.45 6.99 15.88
N ARG A 87 8.18 7.83 15.13
CA ARG A 87 9.62 7.68 14.89
C ARG A 87 10.47 7.61 16.18
N PRO A 88 10.24 8.42 17.22
CA PRO A 88 11.00 8.33 18.48
C PRO A 88 10.86 6.97 19.17
N LEU A 89 9.79 6.23 18.90
CA LEU A 89 9.53 4.90 19.43
C LEU A 89 10.22 3.79 18.61
N GLY A 90 10.94 4.13 17.54
CA GLY A 90 11.54 3.15 16.63
C GLY A 90 10.51 2.42 15.76
N LEU A 91 9.30 2.97 15.63
CA LEU A 91 8.19 2.41 14.88
C LEU A 91 7.90 3.22 13.61
N LEU A 92 7.12 2.63 12.70
CA LEU A 92 6.51 3.30 11.55
C LEU A 92 5.24 2.56 11.10
N PHE A 93 4.36 3.24 10.37
CA PHE A 93 3.31 2.64 9.57
C PHE A 93 3.90 2.19 8.21
N GLY A 94 3.78 0.90 7.92
CA GLY A 94 4.56 0.20 6.90
C GLY A 94 4.38 0.70 5.46
N PRO A 95 3.15 0.77 4.93
CA PRO A 95 2.93 1.16 3.55
C PRO A 95 3.50 2.55 3.24
N ASP A 96 4.19 2.68 2.11
CA ASP A 96 5.03 3.82 1.77
C ASP A 96 4.67 4.42 0.40
N THR A 97 3.59 5.19 0.34
CA THR A 97 3.15 5.75 -0.94
C THR A 97 4.13 6.80 -1.47
N SER A 98 4.20 6.96 -2.80
CA SER A 98 5.00 8.03 -3.44
C SER A 98 4.51 9.44 -3.06
N THR A 99 3.27 9.55 -2.57
CA THR A 99 2.61 10.78 -2.10
C THR A 99 2.51 10.85 -0.57
N SER A 100 3.38 10.15 0.17
CA SER A 100 3.30 10.01 1.64
C SER A 100 3.17 11.33 2.41
N ASN A 101 3.69 12.43 1.86
CA ASN A 101 3.62 13.77 2.44
C ASN A 101 2.25 14.46 2.32
N ARG A 102 1.25 13.82 1.70
CA ARG A 102 -0.11 14.35 1.52
C ARG A 102 -1.20 13.28 1.42
N ALA A 103 -0.85 12.02 1.13
CA ALA A 103 -1.76 10.90 1.22
C ALA A 103 -2.21 10.72 2.67
N THR A 104 -3.51 10.61 2.88
CA THR A 104 -4.08 10.44 4.22
C THR A 104 -4.40 8.98 4.49
N LEU A 105 -4.41 8.58 5.76
CA LEU A 105 -4.69 7.20 6.17
C LEU A 105 -6.05 6.72 5.63
N GLY A 106 -7.10 7.54 5.70
CA GLY A 106 -8.41 7.20 5.12
C GLY A 106 -8.35 6.97 3.61
N GLY A 107 -7.57 7.77 2.88
CA GLY A 107 -7.34 7.55 1.45
C GLY A 107 -6.56 6.26 1.17
N MET A 108 -5.56 5.96 2.01
CA MET A 108 -4.79 4.71 1.90
C MET A 108 -5.65 3.48 2.13
N LEU A 109 -6.57 3.52 3.12
CA LEU A 109 -7.58 2.49 3.35
C LEU A 109 -8.51 2.37 2.15
N GLY A 110 -9.03 3.48 1.64
CA GLY A 110 -9.91 3.48 0.45
C GLY A 110 -9.28 2.82 -0.77
N ASN A 111 -7.97 3.00 -0.97
CA ASN A 111 -7.24 2.51 -2.14
C ASN A 111 -6.45 1.21 -1.90
N ASN A 112 -6.51 0.62 -0.70
CA ASN A 112 -5.63 -0.48 -0.26
C ASN A 112 -4.14 -0.22 -0.57
N SER A 113 -3.65 0.98 -0.27
CA SER A 113 -2.35 1.46 -0.78
C SER A 113 -1.18 0.59 -0.33
N GLY A 114 -0.22 0.41 -1.23
CA GLY A 114 1.09 -0.17 -0.93
C GLY A 114 2.19 0.88 -1.04
N GLY A 115 3.30 0.48 -1.67
CA GLY A 115 4.45 1.34 -1.91
C GLY A 115 5.68 0.54 -2.33
N SER A 116 6.84 1.18 -2.36
CA SER A 116 8.11 0.57 -2.79
C SER A 116 8.54 -0.53 -1.81
N HIS A 117 8.28 -0.32 -0.52
CA HIS A 117 8.56 -1.26 0.56
C HIS A 117 7.44 -2.25 0.82
N SER A 118 6.46 -2.39 -0.08
CA SER A 118 5.39 -3.40 0.07
C SER A 118 5.96 -4.83 0.15
N ILE A 119 7.12 -5.11 -0.45
CA ILE A 119 7.83 -6.40 -0.29
C ILE A 119 8.13 -6.66 1.20
N ALA A 120 8.57 -5.66 1.94
CA ALA A 120 8.79 -5.76 3.39
C ALA A 120 7.46 -5.70 4.17
N TYR A 121 6.61 -4.72 3.89
CA TYR A 121 5.52 -4.35 4.79
C TYR A 121 4.12 -4.80 4.37
N GLY A 122 3.91 -5.18 3.12
CA GLY A 122 2.60 -5.51 2.59
C GLY A 122 1.83 -4.27 2.16
N LEU A 123 0.50 -4.42 2.08
CA LEU A 123 -0.44 -3.38 1.69
C LEU A 123 -1.17 -2.85 2.92
N THR A 124 -1.92 -1.75 2.77
CA THR A 124 -2.69 -1.15 3.87
C THR A 124 -3.60 -2.16 4.57
N VAL A 125 -4.23 -3.08 3.85
CA VAL A 125 -5.09 -4.15 4.43
C VAL A 125 -4.37 -5.02 5.46
N ASP A 126 -3.06 -5.24 5.30
CA ASP A 126 -2.25 -6.05 6.21
C ASP A 126 -2.04 -5.36 7.56
N HIS A 127 -2.18 -4.04 7.60
CA HIS A 127 -1.99 -3.20 8.79
C HIS A 127 -3.31 -2.79 9.46
N VAL A 128 -4.46 -2.94 8.80
CA VAL A 128 -5.74 -2.58 9.42
C VAL A 128 -6.14 -3.62 10.48
N VAL A 129 -6.37 -3.13 11.70
CA VAL A 129 -6.84 -3.93 12.84
C VAL A 129 -8.34 -3.69 13.06
N GLU A 130 -8.74 -2.42 13.10
CA GLU A 130 -10.11 -2.01 13.40
C GLU A 130 -10.49 -0.75 12.62
N VAL A 131 -11.75 -0.63 12.23
CA VAL A 131 -12.33 0.56 11.60
C VAL A 131 -13.59 0.96 12.37
N THR A 132 -13.64 2.21 12.83
CA THR A 132 -14.89 2.83 13.28
C THR A 132 -15.44 3.69 12.15
N ALA A 133 -16.69 3.46 11.81
CA ALA A 133 -17.32 4.10 10.66
C ALA A 133 -18.81 4.35 10.87
N LEU A 134 -19.38 5.16 9.98
CA LEU A 134 -20.81 5.36 9.83
C LEU A 134 -21.31 4.62 8.59
N LEU A 135 -22.39 3.87 8.75
CA LEU A 135 -23.14 3.27 7.66
C LEU A 135 -24.05 4.32 6.99
N VAL A 136 -24.60 3.97 5.81
CA VAL A 136 -25.48 4.87 5.04
C VAL A 136 -26.80 5.21 5.73
N ASP A 137 -27.20 4.45 6.76
CA ASP A 137 -28.36 4.74 7.60
C ASP A 137 -28.00 5.59 8.84
N GLY A 138 -26.74 6.00 8.98
CA GLY A 138 -26.23 6.76 10.12
C GLY A 138 -25.85 5.87 11.32
N THR A 139 -25.92 4.54 11.21
CA THR A 139 -25.48 3.65 12.30
C THR A 139 -23.96 3.71 12.45
N ARG A 140 -23.48 3.99 13.67
CA ARG A 140 -22.06 3.87 14.02
C ARG A 140 -21.69 2.43 14.30
N VAL A 141 -20.65 1.95 13.62
CA VAL A 141 -20.17 0.57 13.70
C VAL A 141 -18.67 0.53 13.98
N VAL A 142 -18.23 -0.56 14.61
CA VAL A 142 -16.82 -0.88 14.82
C VAL A 142 -16.57 -2.26 14.24
N PHE A 143 -15.77 -2.32 13.18
CA PHE A 143 -15.39 -3.54 12.50
C PHE A 143 -13.97 -3.94 12.84
N GLY A 144 -13.73 -5.24 13.04
CA GLY A 144 -12.43 -5.82 13.35
C GLY A 144 -12.48 -7.34 13.23
N ASP A 145 -11.62 -8.05 13.97
CA ASP A 145 -11.60 -9.50 14.01
C ASP A 145 -12.91 -10.07 14.59
N VAL A 146 -13.45 -11.10 13.94
CA VAL A 146 -14.65 -11.81 14.36
C VAL A 146 -14.46 -13.32 14.27
N THR A 147 -14.85 -14.01 15.34
CA THR A 147 -14.93 -15.47 15.35
C THR A 147 -16.22 -15.92 14.63
N PRO A 148 -16.34 -17.21 14.24
CA PRO A 148 -17.59 -17.73 13.69
C PRO A 148 -18.80 -17.51 14.61
N GLU A 149 -18.62 -17.64 15.93
CA GLU A 149 -19.67 -17.41 16.92
C GLU A 149 -20.07 -15.93 16.96
N GLU A 150 -19.08 -15.03 16.92
CA GLU A 150 -19.33 -13.59 16.91
C GLU A 150 -20.01 -13.14 15.61
N LEU A 151 -19.61 -13.69 14.46
CA LEU A 151 -20.26 -13.45 13.17
C LEU A 151 -21.75 -13.84 13.23
N ALA A 152 -22.06 -15.03 13.78
CA ALA A 152 -23.44 -15.49 13.95
C ALA A 152 -24.23 -14.65 14.98
N ARG A 153 -23.58 -14.22 16.07
CA ARG A 153 -24.18 -13.35 17.09
C ARG A 153 -24.51 -11.97 16.51
N ARG A 154 -23.56 -11.32 15.83
CA ARG A 154 -23.72 -10.02 15.17
C ARG A 154 -24.74 -10.09 14.03
N GLY A 155 -24.79 -11.19 13.30
CA GLY A 155 -25.81 -11.44 12.26
C GLY A 155 -27.25 -11.47 12.80
N ARG A 156 -27.46 -11.62 14.11
CA ARG A 156 -28.80 -11.54 14.75
C ARG A 156 -29.20 -10.12 15.16
N LEU A 157 -28.31 -9.14 15.03
CA LEU A 157 -28.66 -7.74 15.28
C LEU A 157 -29.75 -7.29 14.28
N PRO A 158 -30.68 -6.42 14.71
CA PRO A 158 -31.59 -5.75 13.80
C PRO A 158 -30.83 -4.69 12.96
N GLY A 159 -31.49 -4.18 11.92
CA GLY A 159 -30.95 -3.10 11.11
C GLY A 159 -29.82 -3.50 10.15
N LEU A 160 -29.12 -2.49 9.63
CA LEU A 160 -28.15 -2.66 8.56
C LEU A 160 -26.86 -3.35 9.02
N GLU A 161 -26.38 -3.09 10.25
CA GLU A 161 -25.20 -3.80 10.79
C GLU A 161 -25.43 -5.32 10.77
N GLY A 162 -26.53 -5.80 11.35
CA GLY A 162 -26.83 -7.23 11.35
C GLY A 162 -27.03 -7.81 9.95
N GLN A 163 -27.60 -7.03 9.02
CA GLN A 163 -27.69 -7.42 7.61
C GLN A 163 -26.31 -7.61 6.97
N ILE A 164 -25.37 -6.69 7.19
CA ILE A 164 -24.00 -6.80 6.67
C ILE A 164 -23.34 -8.10 7.16
N TYR A 165 -23.44 -8.40 8.45
CA TYR A 165 -22.88 -9.64 9.01
C TYR A 165 -23.50 -10.90 8.39
N ARG A 166 -24.82 -10.93 8.17
CA ARG A 166 -25.49 -12.05 7.49
C ARG A 166 -25.04 -12.20 6.04
N GLU A 167 -24.96 -11.10 5.30
CA GLU A 167 -24.56 -11.13 3.89
C GLU A 167 -23.09 -11.51 3.70
N VAL A 168 -22.19 -11.02 4.57
CA VAL A 168 -20.79 -11.45 4.54
C VAL A 168 -20.66 -12.94 4.81
N GLY A 169 -21.39 -13.47 5.81
CA GLY A 169 -21.46 -14.91 6.07
C GLY A 169 -22.00 -15.68 4.86
N ARG A 170 -23.10 -15.21 4.25
CA ARG A 170 -23.69 -15.81 3.06
C ARG A 170 -22.72 -15.81 1.87
N ILE A 171 -22.02 -14.70 1.61
CA ILE A 171 -21.07 -14.59 0.49
C ILE A 171 -19.92 -15.58 0.70
N ARG A 172 -19.35 -15.62 1.92
CA ARG A 172 -18.31 -16.58 2.27
C ARG A 172 -18.80 -18.00 2.03
N ASP A 173 -19.94 -18.38 2.57
CA ASP A 173 -20.40 -19.77 2.54
C ASP A 173 -20.86 -20.21 1.14
N ALA A 174 -21.50 -19.31 0.38
CA ALA A 174 -22.04 -19.63 -0.94
C ALA A 174 -21.01 -19.55 -2.09
N TYR A 175 -20.00 -18.67 -1.98
CA TYR A 175 -19.07 -18.38 -3.08
C TYR A 175 -17.61 -18.68 -2.74
N ALA A 176 -17.30 -19.30 -1.59
CA ALA A 176 -15.92 -19.55 -1.21
C ALA A 176 -15.10 -20.29 -2.28
N ASP A 177 -15.68 -21.31 -2.91
CA ASP A 177 -14.99 -22.11 -3.91
C ASP A 177 -14.73 -21.32 -5.20
N GLU A 178 -15.69 -20.50 -5.64
CA GLU A 178 -15.49 -19.62 -6.80
C GLU A 178 -14.41 -18.57 -6.51
N VAL A 179 -14.40 -17.99 -5.30
CA VAL A 179 -13.34 -17.06 -4.88
C VAL A 179 -11.98 -17.79 -4.89
N ARG A 180 -11.87 -18.99 -4.31
CA ARG A 180 -10.62 -19.77 -4.36
C ARG A 180 -10.16 -20.09 -5.78
N ALA A 181 -11.09 -20.37 -6.69
CA ALA A 181 -10.78 -20.76 -8.05
C ALA A 181 -10.39 -19.57 -8.95
N ARG A 182 -10.99 -18.40 -8.73
CA ARG A 182 -10.86 -17.25 -9.67
C ARG A 182 -10.04 -16.09 -9.13
N TYR A 183 -9.95 -15.93 -7.81
CA TYR A 183 -9.25 -14.78 -7.25
C TYR A 183 -7.74 -14.93 -7.48
N PRO A 184 -7.03 -13.88 -7.92
CA PRO A 184 -5.59 -13.97 -8.16
C PRO A 184 -4.82 -14.45 -6.93
N HIS A 185 -3.94 -15.45 -7.11
CA HIS A 185 -3.08 -15.94 -6.03
C HIS A 185 -1.94 -14.97 -5.69
N HIS A 186 -1.67 -13.97 -6.54
CA HIS A 186 -0.63 -12.98 -6.30
C HIS A 186 -1.11 -11.90 -5.31
N TRP A 187 -0.38 -11.70 -4.21
CA TRP A 187 -0.82 -10.86 -3.09
C TRP A 187 -0.78 -9.37 -3.33
N ARG A 188 0.14 -8.88 -4.16
CA ARG A 188 0.30 -7.44 -4.41
C ARG A 188 -0.72 -7.00 -5.47
N ARG A 189 -1.94 -6.71 -5.02
CA ARG A 189 -3.06 -6.28 -5.86
C ARG A 189 -3.93 -5.29 -5.09
N VAL A 190 -4.47 -4.30 -5.80
CA VAL A 190 -5.25 -3.21 -5.19
C VAL A 190 -6.56 -2.93 -5.93
N ALA A 191 -7.04 -3.88 -6.72
CA ALA A 191 -8.27 -3.74 -7.51
C ALA A 191 -9.45 -4.53 -6.91
N GLY A 192 -10.61 -3.87 -6.86
CA GLY A 192 -11.87 -4.47 -6.41
C GLY A 192 -11.97 -4.68 -4.90
N TYR A 193 -13.07 -5.32 -4.48
CA TYR A 193 -13.29 -5.65 -3.06
C TYR A 193 -12.49 -6.87 -2.65
N ASN A 194 -11.89 -6.83 -1.45
CA ASN A 194 -11.04 -7.87 -0.86
C ASN A 194 -11.78 -9.18 -0.49
N LEU A 195 -12.51 -9.80 -1.43
CA LEU A 195 -13.25 -11.05 -1.19
C LEU A 195 -12.33 -12.21 -0.81
N ASN A 196 -11.07 -12.16 -1.21
CA ASN A 196 -10.05 -13.09 -0.75
C ASN A 196 -9.89 -13.14 0.78
N GLU A 197 -10.19 -12.05 1.48
CA GLU A 197 -10.11 -12.00 2.94
C GLU A 197 -11.13 -12.93 3.60
N LEU A 198 -12.21 -13.28 2.90
CA LEU A 198 -13.20 -14.25 3.36
C LEU A 198 -12.66 -15.69 3.39
N VAL A 199 -11.67 -16.02 2.55
CA VAL A 199 -11.30 -17.43 2.27
C VAL A 199 -9.81 -17.76 2.30
N GLY A 200 -8.91 -16.78 2.45
CA GLY A 200 -7.47 -17.05 2.61
C GLY A 200 -6.62 -16.90 1.36
N VAL A 201 -7.17 -16.42 0.24
CA VAL A 201 -6.53 -16.62 -1.07
C VAL A 201 -5.64 -15.45 -1.48
N GLY A 202 -4.40 -15.76 -1.90
CA GLY A 202 -3.46 -14.74 -2.35
C GLY A 202 -3.20 -13.67 -1.30
N VAL A 203 -3.17 -14.05 -0.04
CA VAL A 203 -2.73 -13.17 1.06
C VAL A 203 -1.21 -13.16 1.04
N LYS A 204 -0.58 -12.06 1.46
CA LYS A 204 0.88 -12.01 1.51
C LYS A 204 1.41 -13.08 2.49
N PRO A 205 2.38 -13.92 2.10
CA PRO A 205 3.02 -14.86 3.03
C PRO A 205 3.63 -14.12 4.22
N GLY A 206 3.41 -14.61 5.44
CA GLY A 206 3.81 -13.91 6.67
C GLY A 206 3.02 -12.64 6.96
N SER A 207 1.96 -12.35 6.19
CA SER A 207 0.98 -11.35 6.61
C SER A 207 0.25 -11.84 7.84
N LEU A 208 0.17 -10.99 8.85
CA LEU A 208 -0.69 -11.18 10.00
C LEU A 208 -2.18 -11.22 9.61
N ALA A 209 -2.54 -10.88 8.36
CA ALA A 209 -3.85 -11.13 7.80
C ALA A 209 -4.11 -12.59 7.42
N GLY A 210 -3.06 -13.40 7.32
CA GLY A 210 -3.10 -14.85 7.09
C GLY A 210 -3.06 -15.71 8.34
N GLY A 211 -2.93 -15.13 9.55
CA GLY A 211 -2.85 -15.90 10.79
C GLY A 211 -1.57 -16.75 10.87
N GLY A 212 -0.48 -16.14 11.33
CA GLY A 212 0.74 -16.89 11.65
C GLY A 212 1.84 -15.97 12.14
N GLY A 213 2.33 -16.26 13.35
CA GLY A 213 3.75 -16.33 13.72
C GLY A 213 4.61 -15.08 13.63
N ASP A 214 5.43 -14.93 14.66
CA ASP A 214 6.71 -14.23 14.63
C ASP A 214 7.46 -14.35 13.28
N GLY A 215 8.02 -13.24 12.82
CA GLY A 215 8.72 -13.08 11.55
C GLY A 215 10.04 -13.86 11.39
N SER A 216 10.05 -15.13 11.77
CA SER A 216 11.06 -16.10 11.39
C SER A 216 10.40 -17.20 10.56
N ASP A 217 10.37 -17.03 9.25
CA ASP A 217 10.72 -18.07 8.29
C ASP A 217 10.58 -17.51 6.87
N GLY A 218 11.71 -17.52 6.16
CA GLY A 218 11.79 -17.09 4.77
C GLY A 218 11.04 -18.03 3.83
N GLY A 219 10.56 -17.47 2.73
CA GLY A 219 10.34 -18.19 1.47
C GLY A 219 9.45 -19.45 1.55
N GLY A 220 8.15 -19.26 1.74
CA GLY A 220 7.19 -20.35 1.57
C GLY A 220 5.79 -19.81 1.29
N VAL A 221 5.16 -20.31 0.24
CA VAL A 221 3.71 -20.15 0.04
C VAL A 221 3.05 -20.76 1.28
N SER A 222 2.28 -19.96 2.04
CA SER A 222 1.51 -20.48 3.18
C SER A 222 0.49 -21.50 2.65
N SER A 223 0.85 -22.78 2.72
CA SER A 223 -0.06 -23.89 2.50
C SER A 223 -0.79 -24.15 3.81
N ASP A 224 -1.69 -23.25 4.20
CA ASP A 224 -2.58 -23.57 5.30
C ASP A 224 -3.46 -24.75 4.88
N PRO A 225 -3.51 -25.84 5.67
CA PRO A 225 -4.42 -26.94 5.40
C PRO A 225 -5.87 -26.44 5.53
N PRO A 226 -6.81 -26.96 4.72
CA PRO A 226 -8.23 -26.62 4.85
C PRO A 226 -8.72 -26.98 6.25
N GLY A 227 -8.99 -25.97 7.09
CA GLY A 227 -9.49 -26.13 8.45
C GLY A 227 -8.71 -25.43 9.57
N SER A 228 -7.55 -24.80 9.31
CA SER A 228 -7.01 -23.83 10.28
C SER A 228 -7.96 -22.61 10.28
N ALA A 229 -8.55 -22.30 11.43
CA ALA A 229 -9.56 -21.26 11.53
C ALA A 229 -8.93 -19.87 11.36
N ARG A 230 -8.78 -19.43 10.10
CA ARG A 230 -8.46 -18.04 9.77
C ARG A 230 -9.53 -17.15 10.39
N GLY A 231 -9.14 -16.26 11.31
CA GLY A 231 -10.03 -15.24 11.84
C GLY A 231 -10.47 -14.30 10.72
N LEU A 232 -11.77 -14.10 10.56
CA LEU A 232 -12.32 -13.12 9.62
C LEU A 232 -12.15 -11.73 10.24
N ASN A 233 -11.61 -10.77 9.50
CA ASN A 233 -11.59 -9.37 9.91
C ASN A 233 -12.53 -8.54 9.04
N MET A 234 -13.59 -8.00 9.63
CA MET A 234 -14.60 -7.21 8.92
C MET A 234 -14.04 -5.87 8.41
N ALA A 235 -13.05 -5.29 9.08
CA ALA A 235 -12.44 -4.03 8.65
C ALA A 235 -11.65 -4.18 7.35
N ARG A 236 -11.05 -5.36 7.11
CA ARG A 236 -10.28 -5.63 5.88
C ARG A 236 -11.13 -5.70 4.62
N LEU A 237 -12.42 -6.02 4.75
CA LEU A 237 -13.38 -5.98 3.63
C LEU A 237 -13.71 -4.55 3.19
N ILE A 238 -13.50 -3.56 4.07
CA ILE A 238 -13.69 -2.13 3.77
C ILE A 238 -12.48 -1.56 3.03
N VAL A 239 -11.29 -2.11 3.27
CA VAL A 239 -10.06 -1.67 2.60
C VAL A 239 -10.19 -1.95 1.10
N GLY A 240 -9.85 -0.96 0.26
CA GLY A 240 -10.03 -1.04 -1.19
C GLY A 240 -11.45 -0.72 -1.69
N SER A 241 -12.39 -0.37 -0.80
CA SER A 241 -13.76 0.00 -1.20
C SER A 241 -13.90 1.38 -1.83
N GLU A 242 -12.84 2.20 -1.83
CA GLU A 242 -12.86 3.54 -2.42
C GLU A 242 -14.02 4.44 -1.88
N GLY A 243 -14.43 4.20 -0.63
CA GLY A 243 -15.49 4.98 0.03
C GLY A 243 -16.93 4.57 -0.33
N THR A 244 -17.13 3.44 -1.01
CA THR A 244 -18.46 2.99 -1.44
C THR A 244 -19.27 2.27 -0.35
N LEU A 245 -18.62 1.75 0.69
CA LEU A 245 -19.27 0.90 1.70
C LEU A 245 -19.63 1.66 2.98
N VAL A 246 -18.70 2.49 3.50
CA VAL A 246 -18.85 3.18 4.78
C VAL A 246 -18.10 4.52 4.78
N THR A 247 -18.48 5.42 5.68
CA THR A 247 -17.68 6.63 5.97
C THR A 247 -16.85 6.42 7.23
N ILE A 248 -15.53 6.28 7.06
CA ILE A 248 -14.59 6.02 8.16
C ILE A 248 -14.42 7.29 9.00
N VAL A 249 -14.48 7.17 10.33
CA VAL A 249 -14.20 8.26 11.27
C VAL A 249 -12.95 8.01 12.11
N GLU A 250 -12.54 6.74 12.24
CA GLU A 250 -11.39 6.33 13.04
C GLU A 250 -10.86 4.99 12.54
N THR A 251 -9.55 4.76 12.60
CA THR A 251 -8.98 3.44 12.34
C THR A 251 -7.85 3.11 13.31
N LYS A 252 -7.77 1.85 13.72
CA LYS A 252 -6.61 1.27 14.40
C LYS A 252 -5.75 0.56 13.36
N VAL A 253 -4.53 1.04 13.19
CA VAL A 253 -3.51 0.43 12.32
C VAL A 253 -2.37 -0.14 13.13
N ARG A 254 -1.82 -1.26 12.67
CA ARG A 254 -0.59 -1.82 13.17
C ARG A 254 0.60 -0.93 12.77
N LEU A 255 1.58 -0.87 13.65
CA LEU A 255 2.89 -0.29 13.41
C LEU A 255 3.91 -1.41 13.30
N VAL A 256 5.00 -1.16 12.58
CA VAL A 256 6.12 -2.08 12.40
C VAL A 256 7.39 -1.44 12.89
N ARG A 257 8.39 -2.26 13.21
CA ARG A 257 9.71 -1.75 13.57
C ARG A 257 10.36 -1.08 12.37
N ARG A 258 10.97 0.08 12.63
CA ARG A 258 11.80 0.76 11.66
C ARG A 258 13.16 0.06 11.60
N PRO A 259 13.66 -0.32 10.42
CA PRO A 259 15.00 -0.88 10.32
C PRO A 259 16.05 0.13 10.80
N ARG A 260 17.12 -0.38 11.42
CA ARG A 260 18.20 0.46 11.97
C ARG A 260 19.13 0.96 10.89
N THR A 261 19.38 0.12 9.88
CA THR A 261 20.29 0.42 8.77
C THR A 261 19.76 -0.19 7.47
N THR A 262 20.13 0.42 6.36
CA THR A 262 19.75 0.04 5.00
C THR A 262 20.96 0.17 4.08
N ALA A 263 20.94 -0.52 2.95
CA ALA A 263 21.89 -0.32 1.85
C ALA A 263 21.21 -0.57 0.51
N LEU A 264 21.73 0.06 -0.54
CA LEU A 264 21.30 -0.16 -1.91
C LEU A 264 22.36 -0.89 -2.72
N ASP A 265 21.90 -1.76 -3.60
CA ASP A 265 22.65 -2.34 -4.71
C ASP A 265 21.94 -1.93 -6.01
N VAL A 266 22.60 -1.06 -6.80
CA VAL A 266 22.05 -0.54 -8.06
C VAL A 266 22.66 -1.26 -9.24
N ILE A 267 21.90 -2.17 -9.83
CA ILE A 267 22.33 -3.05 -10.92
C ILE A 267 21.98 -2.42 -12.27
N HIS A 268 22.93 -2.42 -13.19
CA HIS A 268 22.83 -1.77 -14.49
C HIS A 268 22.71 -2.80 -15.60
N PHE A 269 21.73 -2.59 -16.48
CA PHE A 269 21.40 -3.52 -17.56
C PHE A 269 21.56 -2.86 -18.92
N ARG A 270 22.05 -3.63 -19.90
CA ARG A 270 22.14 -3.16 -21.30
C ARG A 270 20.81 -3.25 -22.01
N ASP A 271 19.89 -4.00 -21.43
CA ASP A 271 18.61 -4.36 -22.01
C ASP A 271 17.54 -4.40 -20.92
N LEU A 272 16.34 -3.92 -21.23
CA LEU A 272 15.24 -3.86 -20.28
C LEU A 272 14.70 -5.27 -19.95
N GLN A 273 14.69 -6.17 -20.93
CA GLN A 273 14.23 -7.54 -20.76
C GLN A 273 15.09 -8.28 -19.74
N GLU A 274 16.42 -8.14 -19.83
CA GLU A 274 17.37 -8.71 -18.87
C GLU A 274 17.06 -8.26 -17.42
N ALA A 275 16.71 -6.98 -17.22
CA ALA A 275 16.32 -6.47 -15.92
C ALA A 275 15.03 -7.15 -15.41
N LEU A 276 14.01 -7.29 -16.26
CA LEU A 276 12.76 -7.96 -15.90
C LEU A 276 12.99 -9.45 -15.56
N GLU A 277 13.78 -10.17 -16.36
CA GLU A 277 14.13 -11.58 -16.14
C GLU A 277 14.90 -11.79 -14.83
N SER A 278 15.80 -10.87 -14.48
CA SER A 278 16.59 -10.95 -13.24
C SER A 278 15.76 -10.69 -11.96
N SER A 279 14.58 -10.08 -12.08
CA SER A 279 13.76 -9.66 -10.93
C SER A 279 13.36 -10.82 -10.03
N GLN A 280 13.04 -12.00 -10.60
CA GLN A 280 12.72 -13.18 -9.78
C GLN A 280 13.92 -13.65 -8.95
N SER A 281 15.09 -13.75 -9.56
CA SER A 281 16.33 -14.16 -8.89
C SER A 281 16.71 -13.19 -7.76
N ILE A 282 16.50 -11.89 -7.99
CA ILE A 282 16.70 -10.84 -6.97
C ILE A 282 15.70 -11.02 -5.83
N LEU A 283 14.41 -11.20 -6.11
CA LEU A 283 13.38 -11.35 -5.05
C LEU A 283 13.63 -12.54 -4.13
N GLU A 284 14.22 -13.62 -4.63
CA GLU A 284 14.59 -14.81 -3.85
C GLU A 284 15.72 -14.58 -2.84
N THR A 285 16.39 -13.43 -2.86
CA THR A 285 17.36 -13.00 -1.81
C THR A 285 16.70 -12.24 -0.66
N GLY A 286 15.37 -12.05 -0.69
CA GLY A 286 14.63 -11.33 0.35
C GLY A 286 14.95 -9.82 0.44
N PRO A 287 14.93 -9.07 -0.68
CA PRO A 287 15.14 -7.64 -0.66
C PRO A 287 14.00 -6.93 0.09
N TYR A 288 14.33 -5.77 0.64
CA TYR A 288 13.41 -4.88 1.33
C TYR A 288 12.57 -4.05 0.34
N ALA A 289 13.18 -3.66 -0.79
CA ALA A 289 12.52 -3.06 -1.94
C ALA A 289 13.26 -3.43 -3.25
N VAL A 290 12.54 -3.43 -4.37
CA VAL A 290 13.10 -3.58 -5.73
C VAL A 290 12.37 -2.61 -6.66
N GLU A 291 13.10 -1.70 -7.28
CA GLU A 291 12.53 -0.64 -8.11
C GLU A 291 13.28 -0.53 -9.45
N LEU A 292 12.52 -0.53 -10.55
CA LEU A 292 13.04 -0.38 -11.90
C LEU A 292 13.03 1.09 -12.32
N THR A 293 14.09 1.53 -13.00
CA THR A 293 14.12 2.81 -13.71
C THR A 293 14.66 2.58 -15.12
N ASP A 294 13.87 2.96 -16.13
CA ASP A 294 14.18 2.74 -17.53
C ASP A 294 15.08 3.84 -18.13
N LYS A 295 15.51 3.63 -19.38
CA LYS A 295 16.34 4.57 -20.13
C LYS A 295 15.70 5.95 -20.27
N LEU A 296 14.38 6.02 -20.47
CA LEU A 296 13.71 7.30 -20.68
C LEU A 296 13.84 8.20 -19.46
N ILE A 297 13.57 7.67 -18.26
CA ILE A 297 13.75 8.42 -17.01
C ILE A 297 15.22 8.81 -16.80
N LEU A 298 16.15 7.90 -17.08
CA LEU A 298 17.58 8.17 -16.94
C LEU A 298 18.06 9.28 -17.89
N ASP A 299 17.62 9.28 -19.15
CA ASP A 299 17.95 10.31 -20.13
C ASP A 299 17.36 11.67 -19.74
N LEU A 300 16.11 11.69 -19.24
CA LEU A 300 15.49 12.91 -18.72
C LEU A 300 16.20 13.44 -17.47
N ALA A 301 16.66 12.56 -16.58
CA ALA A 301 17.43 12.92 -15.41
C ALA A 301 18.79 13.54 -15.79
N ARG A 302 19.49 13.00 -16.80
CA ARG A 302 20.75 13.58 -17.33
C ARG A 302 20.57 14.99 -17.88
N GLY A 303 19.43 15.25 -18.52
CA GLY A 303 19.08 16.57 -19.05
C GLY A 303 18.61 17.59 -18.01
N ASN A 304 18.35 17.17 -16.76
CA ASN A 304 17.88 18.02 -15.68
C ASN A 304 19.03 18.41 -14.75
N ILE A 305 19.27 19.71 -14.53
CA ILE A 305 20.42 20.23 -13.77
C ILE A 305 20.49 19.65 -12.36
N GLU A 306 19.36 19.57 -11.65
CA GLU A 306 19.34 19.06 -10.27
C GLU A 306 19.54 17.54 -10.24
N GLN A 307 18.87 16.81 -11.14
CA GLN A 307 18.92 15.35 -11.12
C GLN A 307 20.24 14.80 -11.68
N ALA A 308 20.86 15.47 -12.65
CA ALA A 308 22.17 15.08 -13.19
C ALA A 308 23.25 15.04 -12.09
N GLN A 309 23.18 15.94 -11.11
CA GLN A 309 24.09 15.94 -9.95
C GLN A 309 23.92 14.70 -9.05
N ARG A 310 22.77 14.02 -9.14
CA ARG A 310 22.47 12.81 -8.36
C ARG A 310 22.87 11.52 -9.08
N MET A 311 23.25 11.58 -10.35
CA MET A 311 23.52 10.41 -11.20
C MET A 311 24.94 9.84 -11.07
N GLY A 312 25.73 10.26 -10.07
CA GLY A 312 27.10 9.74 -9.88
C GLY A 312 27.19 8.22 -9.66
N PHE A 313 26.09 7.59 -9.27
CA PHE A 313 25.98 6.12 -9.14
C PHE A 313 25.78 5.39 -10.47
N VAL A 314 25.43 6.10 -11.55
CA VAL A 314 25.10 5.51 -12.85
C VAL A 314 26.37 5.20 -13.63
N GLN A 315 26.63 3.92 -13.91
CA GLN A 315 27.80 3.48 -14.67
C GLN A 315 27.47 3.27 -16.15
N GLY A 316 28.12 4.01 -17.05
CA GLY A 316 27.92 3.90 -18.50
C GLY A 316 26.59 4.47 -18.99
N ASP A 317 26.00 3.85 -20.02
CA ASP A 317 24.67 4.20 -20.55
C ASP A 317 23.70 3.01 -20.47
N PRO A 318 23.14 2.71 -19.28
CA PRO A 318 22.22 1.59 -19.12
C PRO A 318 20.89 1.83 -19.87
N ALA A 319 20.29 0.73 -20.36
CA ALA A 319 18.91 0.73 -20.83
C ALA A 319 17.91 0.66 -19.66
N ALA A 320 18.35 0.12 -18.52
CA ALA A 320 17.59 0.07 -17.28
C ALA A 320 18.53 -0.07 -16.08
N ILE A 321 18.04 0.35 -14.92
CA ILE A 321 18.64 0.02 -13.62
C ILE A 321 17.59 -0.63 -12.71
N LEU A 322 18.02 -1.60 -11.91
CA LEU A 322 17.27 -2.08 -10.75
C LEU A 322 17.93 -1.54 -9.48
N ILE A 323 17.15 -0.84 -8.67
CA ILE A 323 17.53 -0.36 -7.35
C ILE A 323 17.01 -1.39 -6.34
N VAL A 324 17.92 -2.17 -5.77
CA VAL A 324 17.61 -3.20 -4.77
C VAL A 324 18.01 -2.69 -3.40
N GLU A 325 17.09 -2.68 -2.44
CA GLU A 325 17.37 -2.28 -1.08
C GLU A 325 17.36 -3.48 -0.13
N TYR A 326 18.29 -3.48 0.82
CA TYR A 326 18.26 -4.38 1.97
C TYR A 326 18.22 -3.58 3.25
N ALA A 327 17.52 -4.13 4.24
CA ALA A 327 17.38 -3.56 5.57
C ALA A 327 17.76 -4.59 6.63
N GLY A 328 18.20 -4.11 7.79
CA GLY A 328 18.58 -4.95 8.91
C GLY A 328 18.78 -4.17 10.21
N ASP A 329 19.08 -4.90 11.27
CA ASP A 329 19.34 -4.36 12.60
C ASP A 329 20.82 -3.99 12.82
N SER A 330 21.70 -4.38 11.91
CA SER A 330 23.13 -4.05 11.94
C SER A 330 23.76 -3.93 10.54
N ASP A 331 24.83 -3.15 10.44
CA ASP A 331 25.57 -2.98 9.17
C ASP A 331 26.16 -4.29 8.67
N ALA A 332 26.55 -5.20 9.57
CA ALA A 332 27.07 -6.51 9.22
C ALA A 332 26.00 -7.37 8.53
N GLU A 333 24.78 -7.37 9.06
CA GLU A 333 23.64 -8.08 8.47
C GLU A 333 23.31 -7.55 7.07
N VAL A 334 23.19 -6.23 6.91
CA VAL A 334 22.88 -5.61 5.62
C VAL A 334 23.98 -5.88 4.60
N ARG A 335 25.26 -5.77 5.00
CA ARG A 335 26.39 -6.11 4.13
C ARG A 335 26.39 -7.57 3.70
N ALA A 336 26.00 -8.49 4.58
CA ALA A 336 25.88 -9.90 4.24
C ALA A 336 24.79 -10.14 3.18
N LYS A 337 23.62 -9.49 3.32
CA LYS A 337 22.53 -9.57 2.34
C LYS A 337 22.93 -9.01 0.96
N VAL A 338 23.61 -7.86 0.94
CA VAL A 338 24.16 -7.29 -0.30
C VAL A 338 25.21 -8.22 -0.93
N ALA A 339 26.09 -8.82 -0.11
CA ALA A 339 27.08 -9.77 -0.61
C ALA A 339 26.45 -11.05 -1.20
N GLU A 340 25.32 -11.50 -0.64
CA GLU A 340 24.55 -12.62 -1.20
C GLU A 340 23.99 -12.27 -2.59
N LEU A 341 23.44 -11.07 -2.76
CA LEU A 341 22.97 -10.59 -4.07
C LEU A 341 24.12 -10.51 -5.08
N GLU A 342 25.26 -9.93 -4.70
CA GLU A 342 26.42 -9.82 -5.59
C GLU A 342 26.98 -11.19 -5.98
N ALA A 343 27.01 -12.15 -5.05
CA ALA A 343 27.40 -13.52 -5.34
C ALA A 343 26.41 -14.21 -6.30
N ARG A 344 25.11 -13.98 -6.12
CA ARG A 344 24.05 -14.48 -7.00
C ARG A 344 24.16 -13.86 -8.41
N ARG A 345 24.37 -12.54 -8.49
CA ARG A 345 24.60 -11.80 -9.73
C ARG A 345 25.81 -12.32 -10.48
N ALA A 346 26.94 -12.56 -9.80
CA ALA A 346 28.14 -13.12 -10.42
C ALA A 346 27.92 -14.54 -10.95
N ARG A 347 27.17 -15.38 -10.21
CA ARG A 347 26.86 -16.76 -10.59
C ARG A 347 25.94 -16.84 -11.80
N GLU A 348 24.89 -16.01 -11.82
CA GLU A 348 23.82 -16.03 -12.84
C GLU A 348 24.07 -15.05 -13.99
N ARG A 349 25.06 -14.15 -13.84
CA ARG A 349 25.60 -13.24 -14.86
C ARG A 349 24.59 -12.23 -15.41
N PHE A 350 23.74 -11.68 -14.54
CA PHE A 350 22.86 -10.58 -14.91
C PHE A 350 23.48 -9.22 -14.54
N GLY A 351 23.20 -8.20 -15.33
CA GLY A 351 23.69 -6.84 -15.12
C GLY A 351 25.18 -6.69 -15.42
N TYR A 352 25.54 -5.67 -16.20
CA TYR A 352 26.94 -5.43 -16.59
C TYR A 352 27.75 -4.67 -15.53
N ALA A 353 27.09 -3.99 -14.60
CA ALA A 353 27.70 -3.23 -13.52
C ALA A 353 26.76 -3.14 -12.31
N ALA A 354 27.33 -2.91 -11.13
CA ALA A 354 26.60 -2.66 -9.89
C ALA A 354 27.25 -1.50 -9.13
N THR A 355 26.44 -0.65 -8.51
CA THR A 355 26.89 0.42 -7.61
C THR A 355 26.28 0.21 -6.23
N LEU A 356 27.13 -0.01 -5.24
CA LEU A 356 26.71 -0.21 -3.84
C LEU A 356 26.68 1.12 -3.10
N ALA A 357 25.60 1.39 -2.37
CA ALA A 357 25.47 2.58 -1.53
C ALA A 357 25.15 2.18 -0.09
N PHE A 358 26.14 2.32 0.79
CA PHE A 358 26.00 2.12 2.24
C PHE A 358 25.83 3.45 2.99
N ASP A 359 26.30 4.56 2.43
CA ASP A 359 26.13 5.88 3.05
C ASP A 359 24.67 6.35 2.92
N PRO A 360 23.99 6.72 4.02
CA PRO A 360 22.62 7.22 3.97
C PRO A 360 22.42 8.42 3.03
N ALA A 361 23.42 9.28 2.83
CA ALA A 361 23.30 10.41 1.92
C ALA A 361 23.26 9.97 0.44
N GLU A 362 24.08 9.00 0.07
CA GLU A 362 24.05 8.38 -1.27
C GLU A 362 22.71 7.67 -1.51
N GLN A 363 22.25 6.86 -0.56
CA GLN A 363 20.96 6.17 -0.64
C GLN A 363 19.80 7.16 -0.84
N GLN A 364 19.79 8.25 -0.06
CA GLN A 364 18.78 9.29 -0.20
C GLN A 364 18.84 9.97 -1.58
N SER A 365 20.04 10.15 -2.15
CA SER A 365 20.21 10.73 -3.49
C SER A 365 19.60 9.84 -4.57
N ILE A 366 19.84 8.52 -4.50
CA ILE A 366 19.28 7.52 -5.41
C ILE A 366 17.74 7.51 -5.31
N TRP A 367 17.20 7.44 -4.09
CA TRP A 367 15.75 7.46 -3.85
C TRP A 367 15.07 8.74 -4.35
N LYS A 368 15.73 9.90 -4.22
CA LYS A 368 15.23 11.18 -4.75
C LYS A 368 15.10 11.16 -6.27
N LEU A 369 16.10 10.61 -6.98
CA LEU A 369 16.04 10.46 -8.43
C LEU A 369 14.89 9.53 -8.85
N ARG A 370 14.76 8.36 -8.20
CA ARG A 370 13.67 7.41 -8.47
C ARG A 370 12.29 8.04 -8.29
N LYS A 371 12.10 8.84 -7.22
CA LYS A 371 10.84 9.56 -6.95
C LYS A 371 10.56 10.71 -7.93
N ALA A 372 11.60 11.31 -8.52
CA ALA A 372 11.46 12.40 -9.48
C ALA A 372 10.97 11.97 -10.88
N GLY A 373 11.01 10.67 -11.20
CA GLY A 373 10.73 10.14 -12.55
C GLY A 373 9.44 10.64 -13.18
N LEU A 374 8.31 10.63 -12.45
CA LEU A 374 7.04 11.13 -12.97
C LEU A 374 7.08 12.64 -13.25
N GLY A 375 7.71 13.42 -12.37
CA GLY A 375 7.87 14.86 -12.57
C GLY A 375 8.73 15.18 -13.80
N LEU A 376 9.77 14.38 -14.05
CA LEU A 376 10.62 14.49 -15.23
C LEU A 376 9.83 14.20 -16.52
N LEU A 377 8.99 13.16 -16.54
CA LEU A 377 8.12 12.84 -17.68
C LEU A 377 7.14 13.97 -18.01
N LEU A 378 6.46 14.52 -17.00
CA LEU A 378 5.51 15.62 -17.20
C LEU A 378 6.23 16.92 -17.63
N GLY A 379 7.47 17.09 -17.18
CA GLY A 379 8.34 18.22 -17.50
C GLY A 379 9.02 18.17 -18.88
N MET A 380 8.83 17.11 -19.68
CA MET A 380 9.45 16.97 -21.01
C MET A 380 9.25 18.20 -21.89
N LYS A 381 10.31 18.78 -22.46
CA LYS A 381 10.18 19.96 -23.32
C LYS A 381 9.62 19.60 -24.70
N GLY A 382 8.81 20.49 -25.26
CA GLY A 382 8.20 20.35 -26.58
C GLY A 382 6.73 19.93 -26.55
N ASP A 383 6.11 19.95 -27.73
CA ASP A 383 4.68 19.69 -27.90
C ASP A 383 4.31 18.22 -27.73
N LYS A 384 5.29 17.31 -27.93
CA LYS A 384 5.13 15.88 -27.68
C LYS A 384 5.28 15.61 -26.19
N LYS A 385 4.15 15.52 -25.51
CA LYS A 385 4.06 15.10 -24.10
C LYS A 385 3.61 13.64 -24.01
N PRO A 386 4.03 12.89 -22.98
CA PRO A 386 3.41 11.61 -22.67
C PRO A 386 1.90 11.81 -22.51
N ILE A 387 1.12 10.90 -23.10
CA ILE A 387 -0.31 10.86 -22.78
C ILE A 387 -0.40 10.51 -21.30
N ALA A 388 -1.13 11.33 -20.55
CA ALA A 388 -1.42 11.02 -19.16
C ALA A 388 -2.36 9.80 -19.17
N PHE A 389 -1.76 8.62 -19.04
CA PHE A 389 -2.39 7.31 -18.99
C PHE A 389 -1.67 6.52 -17.90
N VAL A 390 -2.43 5.80 -17.09
CA VAL A 390 -1.90 4.96 -16.02
C VAL A 390 -2.44 3.56 -16.25
N GLU A 391 -1.54 2.62 -16.42
CA GLU A 391 -1.82 1.19 -16.33
C GLU A 391 -1.08 0.67 -15.10
N ASP A 392 -1.84 0.10 -14.16
CA ASP A 392 -1.33 -0.45 -12.91
C ASP A 392 -1.72 -1.92 -12.84
N THR A 393 -0.88 -2.76 -13.44
CA THR A 393 -1.13 -4.18 -13.61
C THR A 393 -0.26 -4.99 -12.65
N ALA A 394 -0.88 -5.93 -11.93
CA ALA A 394 -0.18 -6.87 -11.07
C ALA A 394 0.09 -8.18 -11.83
N VAL A 395 1.37 -8.50 -12.03
CA VAL A 395 1.82 -9.74 -12.67
C VAL A 395 2.68 -10.52 -11.68
N HIS A 396 2.51 -11.84 -11.64
CA HIS A 396 3.40 -12.68 -10.84
C HIS A 396 4.85 -12.57 -11.36
N PRO A 397 5.89 -12.39 -10.52
CA PRO A 397 7.26 -12.14 -10.98
C PRO A 397 7.78 -13.12 -12.04
N LYS A 398 7.47 -14.42 -11.90
CA LYS A 398 7.80 -15.46 -12.90
C LYS A 398 7.30 -15.23 -14.34
N HIS A 399 6.29 -14.37 -14.49
CA HIS A 399 5.64 -14.04 -15.78
C HIS A 399 5.93 -12.59 -16.21
N LEU A 400 6.65 -11.82 -15.39
CA LEU A 400 6.87 -10.38 -15.60
C LEU A 400 7.59 -10.08 -16.92
N ALA A 401 8.54 -10.93 -17.30
CA ALA A 401 9.30 -10.75 -18.53
C ALA A 401 8.49 -11.09 -19.80
N GLU A 402 7.47 -11.95 -19.71
CA GLU A 402 6.64 -12.32 -20.86
C GLU A 402 5.48 -11.34 -21.10
N PHE A 403 5.01 -10.69 -20.03
CA PHE A 403 3.93 -9.70 -20.05
C PHE A 403 4.39 -8.36 -20.66
#